data_AF-A0A4U1CV74-F1
#
_entry.id   AF-A0A4U1CV74-F1
#
_cell.length_a   1.000
_cell.length_b   1.000
_cell.length_c   1.000
_cell.angle_alpha   90.00
_cell.angle_beta   90.00
_cell.angle_gamma   90.00
#
_symmetry.space_group_name_H-M   'P 1'
#
loop_
_entity.id
_entity.type
_entity.pdbx_description
1 polymer ?
#
loop_
_entity_poly.entity_id
_entity_poly.type
_entity_poly.pdbx_seq_one_letter_code
_entity_poly.pdbx_strand_id
1 'polypeptide(L)' 'MYEKAELEEALRAIKSTLGKCEKVVLKLKENSAQYTLMIRRIDAFRISAELIQRELDRSTD' A
#
# COMPACT_ATOMS: atom_id res chain seq x y z
N MET A 1 5.48 19.57 -6.27
CA MET A 1 6.31 18.49 -6.85
C MET A 1 7.01 17.84 -5.69
N TYR A 2 6.87 16.53 -5.50
CA TYR A 2 7.53 15.81 -4.42
C TYR A 2 8.94 15.44 -4.88
N GLU A 3 9.91 15.41 -3.97
CA GLU A 3 11.23 14.92 -4.29
C GLU A 3 11.20 13.40 -4.48
N LYS A 4 12.06 12.88 -5.36
CA LYS A 4 12.18 11.43 -5.61
C LYS A 4 12.39 10.65 -4.31
N ALA A 5 13.21 11.19 -3.39
CA ALA A 5 13.47 10.58 -2.09
C ALA A 5 12.19 10.46 -1.23
N GLU A 6 11.32 11.48 -1.24
CA GLU A 6 10.05 11.47 -0.51
C GLU A 6 9.09 10.41 -1.08
N LEU A 7 9.03 10.29 -2.41
CA LEU A 7 8.21 9.29 -3.10
C LEU A 7 8.71 7.86 -2.81
N GLU A 8 10.03 7.64 -2.84
CA GLU A 8 10.63 6.35 -2.50
C GLU A 8 10.39 5.98 -1.04
N GLU A 9 10.49 6.95 -0.12
CA GLU A 9 10.20 6.74 1.29
C GLU A 9 8.73 6.40 1.54
N ALA A 10 7.82 7.15 0.92
CA ALA A 10 6.39 6.88 0.97
C ALA A 10 6.08 5.47 0.42
N LEU A 11 6.68 5.08 -0.70
CA LEU A 11 6.51 3.75 -1.27
C LEU A 11 7.00 2.64 -0.33
N ARG A 12 8.16 2.84 0.32
CA ARG A 12 8.68 1.89 1.33
C ARG A 12 7.72 1.76 2.52
N ALA A 13 7.21 2.88 3.03
CA ALA A 13 6.28 2.90 4.16
C ALA A 13 4.96 2.18 3.83
N ILE A 14 4.40 2.40 2.62
CA ILE A 14 3.19 1.73 2.17
C ILE A 14 3.42 0.22 2.00
N LYS A 15 4.51 -0.20 1.35
CA LYS A 15 4.84 -1.63 1.19
C LYS A 15 5.01 -2.34 2.53
N SER A 16 5.65 -1.70 3.51
CA SER A 16 5.78 -2.23 4.88
C SER A 16 4.43 -2.40 5.57
N THR A 17 3.55 -1.39 5.43
CA THR A 17 2.20 -1.42 6.00
C THR A 17 1.33 -2.49 5.34
N LEU A 18 1.41 -2.61 4.01
CA LEU A 18 0.72 -3.64 3.23
C LEU A 18 1.08 -5.05 3.72
N GLY A 19 2.37 -5.35 3.88
CA GLY A 19 2.82 -6.67 4.36
C GLY A 19 2.34 -6.99 5.78
N LYS A 20 2.13 -5.97 6.64
CA LYS A 20 1.49 -6.17 7.96
C LYS A 20 0.00 -6.47 7.82
N CYS A 21 -0.71 -5.72 6.98
CA CYS A 21 -2.13 -5.95 6.72
C CYS A 21 -2.39 -7.35 6.16
N GLU A 22 -1.59 -7.80 5.19
CA GLU A 22 -1.71 -9.14 4.58
C GLU A 22 -1.53 -10.24 5.65
N LYS A 23 -0.55 -10.11 6.54
CA LYS A 23 -0.36 -11.06 7.66
C LYS A 23 -1.51 -11.05 8.66
N VAL A 24 -2.14 -9.90 8.90
CA VAL A 24 -3.30 -9.80 9.81
C VAL A 24 -4.51 -10.48 9.17
N VAL A 25 -4.76 -10.27 7.87
CA VAL A 25 -5.89 -10.91 7.15
C VAL A 25 -5.88 -12.43 7.31
N LEU A 26 -4.70 -13.07 7.24
CA LEU A 26 -4.56 -14.53 7.41
C LEU A 26 -5.04 -15.04 8.78
N LYS A 27 -5.10 -14.17 9.79
CA LYS A 27 -5.56 -14.51 11.15
C LYS A 27 -7.02 -14.12 11.41
N LEU A 28 -7.64 -13.38 10.49
CA LEU A 28 -9.01 -12.93 10.64
C LEU A 28 -9.98 -14.01 10.16
N LYS A 29 -11.14 -14.09 10.81
CA LYS A 29 -12.23 -14.93 10.33
C LYS A 29 -12.73 -14.39 8.99
N GLU A 30 -12.67 -15.23 7.97
CA GLU A 30 -13.22 -14.94 6.65
C GLU A 30 -14.70 -14.51 6.76
N ASN A 31 -15.11 -13.52 5.98
CA ASN A 31 -16.45 -12.89 6.02
C ASN A 31 -16.79 -12.12 7.31
N SER A 32 -15.84 -11.90 8.22
CA SER A 32 -16.03 -10.93 9.31
C SER A 32 -15.94 -9.49 8.82
N ALA A 33 -16.58 -8.55 9.53
CA ALA A 33 -16.46 -7.12 9.21
C ALA A 33 -14.99 -6.64 9.23
N GLN A 34 -14.17 -7.20 10.12
CA GLN A 34 -12.74 -6.89 10.20
C GLN A 34 -11.98 -7.40 8.97
N TYR A 35 -12.31 -8.60 8.48
CA TYR A 35 -11.72 -9.15 7.26
C TYR A 35 -12.03 -8.26 6.06
N THR A 36 -13.31 -7.91 5.86
CA THR A 36 -13.74 -7.04 4.75
C THR A 36 -13.08 -5.67 4.82
N LEU A 37 -13.00 -5.06 6.00
CA LEU A 37 -12.31 -3.77 6.19
C LEU A 37 -10.82 -3.88 5.84
N MET A 38 -10.16 -4.96 6.26
CA MET A 38 -8.73 -5.13 6.04
C MET A 38 -8.40 -5.37 4.57
N ILE A 39 -9.22 -6.16 3.85
CA ILE A 39 -9.09 -6.34 2.40
C ILE A 39 -9.23 -5.00 1.68
N ARG A 40 -10.25 -4.20 2.01
CA ARG A 40 -10.43 -2.86 1.41
C ARG A 40 -9.24 -1.94 1.65
N ARG A 41 -8.61 -2.01 2.83
CA ARG A 41 -7.40 -1.26 3.13
C ARG A 41 -6.20 -1.72 2.30
N ILE A 42 -6.04 -3.03 2.14
CA ILE A 42 -5.01 -3.64 1.29
C ILE A 42 -5.15 -3.14 -0.15
N ASP A 43 -6.37 -3.15 -0.69
CA ASP A 43 -6.63 -2.69 -2.06
C ASP A 43 -6.31 -1.19 -2.21
N ALA A 44 -6.70 -0.36 -1.24
CA ALA A 44 -6.34 1.05 -1.23
C ALA A 44 -4.82 1.28 -1.20
N PHE A 45 -4.09 0.54 -0.35
CA PHE A 45 -2.63 0.64 -0.31
C PHE A 45 -1.95 0.18 -1.61
N ARG A 46 -2.48 -0.84 -2.29
CA ARG A 46 -1.99 -1.27 -3.60
C ARG A 46 -2.15 -0.17 -4.64
N ILE A 47 -3.32 0.47 -4.69
CA ILE A 47 -3.59 1.61 -5.57
C ILE A 47 -2.63 2.76 -5.25
N SER A 48 -2.47 3.12 -3.98
CA SER A 48 -1.53 4.18 -3.58
C SER A 48 -0.09 3.87 -3.98
N ALA A 49 0.38 2.64 -3.78
CA ALA A 49 1.73 2.22 -4.18
C ALA A 49 1.92 2.33 -5.70
N GLU A 50 0.91 1.93 -6.49
CA GLU A 50 0.96 2.04 -7.94
C GLU A 50 1.01 3.49 -8.42
N LEU A 51 0.23 4.38 -7.81
CA LEU A 51 0.25 5.81 -8.13
C LEU A 51 1.60 6.46 -7.84
N ILE A 52 2.23 6.12 -6.70
CA ILE A 52 3.56 6.60 -6.34
C ILE A 52 4.60 6.05 -7.31
N GLN A 53 4.54 4.77 -7.66
CA GLN A 53 5.46 4.17 -8.63
C GLN A 53 5.35 4.87 -9.99
N ARG A 54 4.14 5.14 -10.47
CA ARG A 54 3.91 5.88 -11.71
C ARG A 54 4.52 7.28 -11.69
N GLU A 55 4.51 7.97 -10.55
CA GLU A 55 5.15 9.29 -10.40
C GLU A 55 6.68 9.18 -10.38
N LEU A 56 7.23 8.16 -9.73
CA LEU A 56 8.67 7.87 -9.75
C LEU A 56 9.18 7.57 -11.16
N ASP A 57 8.40 6.82 -11.94
CA ASP A 57 8.73 6.47 -13.32
C ASP A 57 8.73 7.75 -14.18
N ARG A 58 7.71 8.61 -14.05
CA ARG A 58 7.66 9.94 -14.71
C ARG A 58 8.81 10.88 -14.34
N SER A 59 9.36 10.74 -13.13
CA SER A 59 10.45 11.59 -12.63
C SER A 59 11.84 11.09 -13.06
N THR A 60 11.90 9.95 -13.77
CA THR A 60 13.15 9.32 -14.23
C THR A 60 13.33 9.50 -15.76
N ASP A 61 12.34 10.07 -16.45
CA ASP A 61 12.39 10.53 -17.86
C ASP A 61 12.86 11.99 -17.97
#